data_AF-A0A9C6XBT3-F1
#
_entry.id   AF-A0A9C6XBT3-F1
#
_cell.length_a   1.000
_cell.length_b   1.000
_cell.length_c   1.000
_cell.angle_alpha   90.00
_cell.angle_beta   90.00
_cell.angle_gamma   90.00
#
_symmetry.space_group_name_H-M   'P 1'
#
loop_
_entity.id
_entity.type
_entity.pdbx_description
1 polymer ?
#
loop_
_entity_poly.entity_id
_entity_poly.type
_entity_poly.pdbx_seq_one_letter_code
_entity_poly.pdbx_strand_id
1 'polypeptide(L)'
;MQLVERFYSHPHLVLDADWYILPVLNPDGYEYAHARDRLWRKSRSSHEVAAGLRDGGGPGGLGLARLASLFHKHKRGPCSGVDLNRNWEHNWGDRVGASDDPCSESYAGPRPFSEPETRAVAAFISRRRERVQLFVTLHSYGQLWLIPDGAGYGRLPDHQELYNKAKLAAGAMRRVRNTRYHIGTSPR
;
A
#
# COMPACT_ATOMS: atom_id res chain seq x y z
N MET A 1 0.47 14.26 21.81
CA MET A 1 1.41 13.45 20.98
C MET A 1 2.64 13.19 21.81
N GLN A 2 3.04 11.92 21.97
CA GLN A 2 4.09 11.53 22.92
C GLN A 2 5.44 12.25 22.71
N LEU A 3 5.76 12.67 21.47
CA LEU A 3 6.98 13.43 21.18
C LEU A 3 7.02 14.79 21.91
N VAL A 4 5.87 15.46 22.03
CA VAL A 4 5.75 16.74 22.75
C VAL A 4 5.72 16.50 24.26
N GLU A 5 4.92 15.51 24.70
CA GLU A 5 4.73 15.20 26.11
C GLU A 5 6.02 14.72 26.81
N ARG A 6 6.94 14.08 26.06
CA ARG A 6 8.18 13.52 26.60
C ARG A 6 9.44 14.30 26.19
N PHE A 7 9.28 15.54 25.71
CA PHE A 7 10.40 16.36 25.26
C PHE A 7 11.51 16.47 26.31
N TYR A 8 11.18 16.82 27.55
CA TYR A 8 12.19 16.97 28.62
C TYR A 8 12.91 15.67 28.98
N SER A 9 12.29 14.51 28.74
CA SER A 9 12.94 13.21 29.00
C SER A 9 13.77 12.72 27.81
N HIS A 10 13.46 13.16 26.59
CA HIS A 10 14.14 12.70 25.36
C HIS A 10 14.31 13.84 24.35
N PRO A 11 15.00 14.94 24.70
CA PRO A 11 15.04 16.15 23.86
C PRO A 11 15.75 15.92 22.53
N HIS A 12 16.75 15.03 22.51
CA HIS A 12 17.50 14.63 21.31
C HIS A 12 16.58 14.10 20.18
N LEU A 13 15.44 13.47 20.52
CA LEU A 13 14.50 12.99 19.50
C LEU A 13 13.85 14.12 18.70
N VAL A 14 13.79 15.34 19.25
CA VAL A 14 13.20 16.51 18.57
C VAL A 14 14.26 17.47 18.07
N LEU A 15 15.38 17.59 18.78
CA LEU A 15 16.46 18.52 18.42
C LEU A 15 17.33 18.00 17.28
N ASP A 16 17.49 16.67 17.16
CA ASP A 16 18.43 16.09 16.19
C ASP A 16 17.73 15.61 14.91
N ALA A 17 16.39 15.61 14.86
CA ALA A 17 15.62 15.08 13.74
C ALA A 17 14.30 15.83 13.49
N ASP A 18 14.01 16.08 12.21
CA ASP A 18 12.71 16.57 11.76
C ASP A 18 11.73 15.40 11.55
N TRP A 19 10.57 15.45 12.20
CA TRP A 19 9.50 14.47 12.04
C TRP A 19 8.40 14.98 11.13
N TYR A 20 8.18 14.31 9.99
CA TYR A 20 7.02 14.54 9.14
C TYR A 20 6.00 13.42 9.38
N ILE A 21 4.91 13.75 10.07
CA ILE A 21 3.85 12.80 10.41
C ILE A 21 2.64 13.12 9.55
N LEU A 22 2.21 12.15 8.75
CA LEU A 22 0.97 12.21 7.97
C LEU A 22 -0.08 11.31 8.64
N PRO A 23 -1.02 11.87 9.43
CA PRO A 23 -1.94 11.06 10.22
C PRO A 23 -2.89 10.22 9.34
N VAL A 24 -3.34 10.78 8.23
CA VAL A 24 -4.27 10.14 7.29
C VAL A 24 -3.80 10.43 5.86
N LEU A 25 -3.29 9.42 5.17
CA LEU A 25 -2.91 9.51 3.75
C LEU A 25 -4.14 9.43 2.83
N ASN A 26 -5.14 8.62 3.19
CA ASN A 26 -6.34 8.36 2.39
C ASN A 26 -7.58 8.98 3.09
N PRO A 27 -7.76 10.32 3.05
CA PRO A 27 -8.87 10.97 3.75
C PRO A 27 -10.23 10.53 3.19
N ASP A 28 -10.38 10.44 1.88
CA ASP A 28 -11.64 10.06 1.24
C ASP A 28 -12.05 8.61 1.58
N GLY A 29 -11.09 7.68 1.54
CA GLY A 29 -11.32 6.29 1.94
C GLY A 29 -11.60 6.16 3.44
N TYR A 30 -10.94 6.98 4.28
CA TYR A 30 -11.20 7.02 5.72
C TYR A 30 -12.63 7.50 6.02
N GLU A 31 -13.07 8.61 5.42
CA GLU A 31 -14.44 9.09 5.57
C GLU A 31 -15.46 8.04 5.10
N TYR A 32 -15.22 7.44 3.94
CA TYR A 32 -16.11 6.40 3.39
C TYR A 32 -16.22 5.18 4.31
N ALA A 33 -15.12 4.80 5.00
CA ALA A 33 -15.13 3.74 5.97
C ALA A 33 -15.94 4.06 7.24
N HIS A 34 -16.06 5.33 7.58
CA HIS A 34 -16.91 5.76 8.69
C HIS A 34 -18.38 5.89 8.29
N ALA A 35 -18.66 6.34 7.06
CA ALA A 35 -20.00 6.70 6.64
C ALA A 35 -20.76 5.59 5.90
N ARG A 36 -20.07 4.68 5.20
CA ARG A 36 -20.70 3.77 4.22
C ARG A 36 -20.26 2.32 4.38
N ASP A 37 -18.96 2.05 4.24
CA ASP A 37 -18.43 0.69 4.23
C ASP A 37 -17.20 0.58 5.12
N ARG A 38 -17.41 0.04 6.33
CA ARG A 38 -16.39 -0.08 7.36
C ARG A 38 -15.13 -0.84 6.93
N LEU A 39 -15.23 -1.69 5.91
CA LEU A 39 -14.12 -2.50 5.39
C LEU A 39 -13.44 -1.90 4.15
N TRP A 40 -13.84 -0.70 3.73
CA TRP A 40 -13.22 -0.02 2.60
C TRP A 40 -11.72 0.25 2.81
N ARG A 41 -10.92 -0.02 1.77
CA ARG A 41 -9.44 0.08 1.80
C ARG A 41 -8.87 1.09 0.82
N LYS A 42 -9.43 1.18 -0.38
CA LYS A 42 -8.87 1.91 -1.54
C LYS A 42 -9.08 3.42 -1.44
N SER A 43 -8.52 4.20 -2.37
CA SER A 43 -8.93 5.60 -2.62
C SER A 43 -10.39 5.67 -3.10
N ARG A 44 -10.87 6.86 -3.50
CA ARG A 44 -12.23 7.06 -4.00
C ARG A 44 -12.31 7.56 -5.46
N SER A 45 -11.22 7.46 -6.22
CA SER A 45 -11.22 7.76 -7.66
C SER A 45 -12.19 6.84 -8.42
N SER A 46 -12.80 7.34 -9.51
CA SER A 46 -13.74 6.56 -10.32
C SER A 46 -13.04 5.95 -11.54
N HIS A 47 -13.31 4.68 -11.81
CA HIS A 47 -12.74 3.96 -12.93
C HIS A 47 -13.84 3.23 -13.70
N GLU A 48 -13.90 3.49 -15.00
CA GLU A 48 -14.80 2.76 -15.89
C GLU A 48 -14.21 1.37 -16.13
N VAL A 49 -14.99 0.34 -15.80
CA VAL A 49 -14.72 -1.01 -16.30
C VAL A 49 -15.14 -0.98 -17.76
N ALA A 50 -14.20 -1.18 -18.68
CA ALA A 50 -14.54 -1.35 -20.08
C ALA A 50 -15.66 -2.42 -20.13
N ALA A 51 -16.86 -2.01 -20.54
CA ALA A 51 -17.93 -2.93 -20.87
C ALA A 51 -17.29 -3.91 -21.85
N GLY A 52 -17.18 -5.17 -21.41
CA GLY A 52 -16.36 -6.17 -22.09
C GLY A 52 -16.59 -6.12 -23.60
N LEU A 53 -15.50 -6.40 -24.33
CA LEU A 53 -15.49 -6.90 -25.70
C LEU A 53 -16.92 -7.03 -26.24
N ARG A 54 -17.36 -6.06 -27.06
CA ARG A 54 -18.60 -6.17 -27.83
C ARG A 54 -18.73 -7.62 -28.27
N ASP A 55 -19.84 -8.28 -27.89
CA ASP A 55 -20.19 -9.61 -28.38
C ASP A 55 -20.10 -9.59 -29.91
N GLY A 56 -18.93 -9.98 -30.43
CA GLY A 56 -18.71 -10.28 -31.83
C GLY A 56 -19.30 -11.65 -32.09
N GLY A 57 -20.63 -11.70 -32.12
CA GLY A 57 -21.40 -12.88 -32.51
C GLY A 57 -21.18 -13.20 -33.98
N GLY A 58 -20.02 -13.75 -34.32
CA GLY A 58 -19.83 -14.54 -35.53
C GLY A 58 -20.37 -15.96 -35.28
N PRO A 59 -21.20 -16.52 -36.19
CA PRO A 59 -21.78 -17.83 -35.97
C PRO A 59 -20.70 -18.90 -36.22
N GLY A 60 -20.15 -19.51 -35.16
CA GLY A 60 -19.31 -20.70 -35.35
C GLY A 60 -18.34 -21.11 -34.23
N GLY A 61 -18.12 -20.32 -33.19
CA GLY A 61 -17.12 -20.65 -32.16
C GLY A 61 -17.69 -21.34 -30.92
N LEU A 62 -17.71 -22.67 -30.86
CA LEU A 62 -17.81 -23.43 -29.61
C LEU A 62 -16.49 -23.25 -28.82
N GLY A 63 -16.33 -22.10 -28.17
CA GLY A 63 -15.12 -21.73 -27.43
C GLY A 63 -15.27 -21.94 -25.93
N LEU A 64 -14.31 -22.64 -25.34
CA LEU A 64 -14.06 -22.83 -23.90
C LEU A 64 -14.14 -21.54 -23.04
N ALA A 65 -14.17 -20.36 -23.66
CA ALA A 65 -14.38 -19.06 -23.02
C ALA A 65 -15.72 -18.93 -22.26
N ARG A 66 -16.75 -19.73 -22.61
CA ARG A 66 -18.04 -19.71 -21.89
C ARG A 66 -17.98 -20.27 -20.46
N LEU A 67 -17.04 -21.18 -20.17
CA LEU A 67 -16.92 -21.80 -18.83
C LEU A 67 -16.15 -20.91 -17.84
N ALA A 68 -15.18 -20.11 -18.32
CA ALA A 68 -14.42 -19.19 -17.46
C ALA A 68 -15.26 -18.01 -16.94
N SER A 69 -16.35 -17.67 -17.65
CA SER A 69 -17.27 -16.57 -17.33
C SER A 69 -18.23 -16.86 -16.16
N LEU A 70 -18.36 -18.12 -15.73
CA LEU A 70 -19.29 -18.51 -14.65
C LEU A 70 -18.80 -18.16 -13.23
N PHE A 71 -17.51 -17.88 -13.04
CA PHE A 71 -16.92 -17.64 -11.71
C PHE A 71 -16.54 -16.18 -11.44
N HIS A 72 -16.53 -15.31 -12.45
CA HIS A 72 -16.33 -13.87 -12.27
C HIS A 72 -17.65 -13.14 -12.47
N LYS A 73 -18.46 -13.07 -11.42
CA LYS A 73 -19.59 -12.15 -11.33
C LYS A 73 -19.05 -10.72 -11.29
N HIS A 74 -18.64 -10.18 -12.45
CA HIS A 74 -18.41 -8.75 -12.61
C HIS A 74 -19.71 -8.03 -12.28
N LYS A 75 -19.73 -7.30 -11.16
CA LYS A 75 -20.76 -6.28 -10.93
C LYS A 75 -20.65 -5.29 -12.09
N ARG A 76 -21.67 -5.27 -12.95
CA ARG A 76 -21.81 -4.27 -14.01
C ARG A 76 -22.01 -2.90 -13.35
N GLY A 77 -20.98 -2.06 -13.34
CA GLY A 77 -20.99 -0.70 -12.78
C GLY A 77 -19.58 -0.10 -12.68
N PRO A 78 -19.45 1.23 -12.52
CA PRO A 78 -18.15 1.87 -12.30
C PRO A 78 -17.52 1.34 -11.00
N CYS A 79 -16.25 0.95 -11.08
CA CYS A 79 -15.50 0.50 -9.92
C CYS A 79 -14.72 1.68 -9.33
N SER A 80 -14.67 1.77 -8.01
CA SER A 80 -14.06 2.90 -7.31
C SER A 80 -12.77 2.49 -6.62
N GLY A 81 -11.81 3.40 -6.65
CA GLY A 81 -10.62 3.39 -5.82
C GLY A 81 -9.49 2.56 -6.38
N VAL A 82 -8.29 3.02 -6.06
CA VAL A 82 -7.00 2.37 -6.28
C VAL A 82 -6.42 1.96 -4.93
N ASP A 83 -5.75 0.81 -4.87
CA ASP A 83 -4.92 0.46 -3.72
C ASP A 83 -3.67 1.36 -3.69
N LEU A 84 -3.65 2.32 -2.77
CA LEU A 84 -2.54 3.26 -2.63
C LEU A 84 -1.21 2.57 -2.30
N ASN A 85 -1.22 1.36 -1.74
CA ASN A 85 -0.02 0.57 -1.48
C ASN A 85 0.37 -0.34 -2.66
N ARG A 86 -0.24 -0.14 -3.83
CA ARG A 86 0.12 -0.71 -5.14
C ARG A 86 0.34 0.35 -6.22
N ASN A 87 0.18 1.63 -5.89
CA ASN A 87 0.23 2.74 -6.84
C ASN A 87 1.59 3.47 -6.89
N TRP A 88 2.65 2.83 -6.41
CA TRP A 88 4.03 3.35 -6.42
C TRP A 88 4.76 2.90 -7.68
N GLU A 89 5.72 3.69 -8.18
CA GLU A 89 6.46 3.38 -9.41
C GLU A 89 7.38 2.15 -9.31
N HIS A 90 7.79 1.77 -8.09
CA HIS A 90 8.63 0.59 -7.85
C HIS A 90 7.97 -0.70 -8.35
N ASN A 91 8.53 -1.29 -9.41
CA ASN A 91 8.08 -2.53 -10.04
C ASN A 91 6.58 -2.58 -10.39
N TRP A 92 5.97 -1.41 -10.63
CA TRP A 92 4.53 -1.29 -10.88
C TRP A 92 4.08 -2.13 -12.08
N GLY A 93 4.93 -2.20 -13.13
CA GLY A 93 4.62 -2.91 -14.37
C GLY A 93 4.57 -4.43 -14.24
N ASP A 94 5.21 -5.02 -13.24
CA ASP A 94 5.29 -6.49 -13.09
C ASP A 94 3.99 -7.10 -12.55
N ARG A 95 3.12 -6.25 -11.97
CA ARG A 95 1.83 -6.62 -11.35
C ARG A 95 1.91 -7.72 -10.28
N VAL A 96 3.10 -8.07 -9.79
CA VAL A 96 3.27 -9.05 -8.72
C VAL A 96 2.63 -8.51 -7.45
N GLY A 97 1.65 -9.24 -6.93
CA GLY A 97 0.87 -8.85 -5.76
C GLY A 97 -0.14 -7.72 -6.00
N ALA A 98 -0.37 -7.31 -7.26
CA ALA A 98 -1.28 -6.23 -7.66
C ALA A 98 -2.26 -6.69 -8.77
N SER A 99 -3.29 -5.90 -9.07
CA SER A 99 -4.28 -6.21 -10.09
C SER A 99 -4.49 -5.06 -11.07
N ASP A 100 -4.90 -5.40 -12.30
CA ASP A 100 -5.27 -4.46 -13.36
C ASP A 100 -6.79 -4.29 -13.47
N ASP A 101 -7.56 -5.12 -12.77
CA ASP A 101 -9.01 -5.01 -12.69
C ASP A 101 -9.38 -3.86 -11.74
N PRO A 102 -10.05 -2.78 -12.22
CA PRO A 102 -10.48 -1.68 -11.37
C PRO A 102 -11.37 -2.08 -10.20
N CYS A 103 -12.03 -3.24 -10.30
CA CYS A 103 -12.88 -3.79 -9.26
C CYS A 103 -12.14 -4.59 -8.19
N SER A 104 -10.86 -4.91 -8.41
CA SER A 104 -10.04 -5.60 -7.42
C SER A 104 -9.71 -4.71 -6.22
N GLU A 105 -9.62 -5.32 -5.04
CA GLU A 105 -9.11 -4.68 -3.83
C GLU A 105 -7.61 -4.33 -3.93
N SER A 106 -6.87 -5.02 -4.80
CA SER A 106 -5.44 -4.78 -5.06
C SER A 106 -5.20 -4.02 -6.37
N TYR A 107 -6.22 -3.33 -6.91
CA TYR A 107 -6.10 -2.56 -8.14
C TYR A 107 -4.99 -1.51 -8.04
N ALA A 108 -3.99 -1.60 -8.92
CA ALA A 108 -2.78 -0.76 -8.86
C ALA A 108 -2.97 0.65 -9.43
N GLY A 109 -4.12 0.91 -10.05
CA GLY A 109 -4.42 2.12 -10.79
C GLY A 109 -4.09 2.02 -12.28
N PRO A 110 -4.37 3.08 -13.06
CA PRO A 110 -4.08 3.13 -14.49
C PRO A 110 -2.61 3.41 -14.82
N ARG A 111 -1.84 3.99 -13.89
CA ARG A 111 -0.40 4.27 -14.00
C ARG A 111 0.21 4.49 -12.60
N PRO A 112 1.55 4.43 -12.44
CA PRO A 112 2.21 4.86 -11.21
C PRO A 112 1.80 6.28 -10.82
N PHE A 113 1.59 6.50 -9.53
CA PHE A 113 1.20 7.80 -8.97
C PHE A 113 -0.02 8.42 -9.69
N SER A 114 -0.97 7.59 -10.13
CA SER A 114 -2.26 8.06 -10.65
C SER A 114 -3.02 8.83 -9.58
N GLU A 115 -2.97 8.34 -8.34
CA GLU A 115 -3.71 8.91 -7.23
C GLU A 115 -3.04 10.20 -6.72
N PRO A 116 -3.80 11.27 -6.46
CA PRO A 116 -3.24 12.50 -5.91
C PRO A 116 -2.55 12.28 -4.56
N GLU A 117 -3.02 11.33 -3.73
CA GLU A 117 -2.47 10.99 -2.42
C GLU A 117 -1.06 10.41 -2.52
N THR A 118 -0.86 9.37 -3.34
CA THR A 118 0.47 8.77 -3.55
C THR A 118 1.41 9.76 -4.25
N ARG A 119 0.91 10.50 -5.24
CA ARG A 119 1.68 11.52 -5.96
C ARG A 119 2.17 12.63 -5.04
N ALA A 120 1.34 13.07 -4.09
CA ALA A 120 1.72 14.10 -3.13
C ALA A 120 2.87 13.63 -2.22
N VAL A 121 2.79 12.41 -1.69
CA VAL A 121 3.85 11.83 -0.84
C VAL A 121 5.14 11.63 -1.63
N ALA A 122 5.05 11.05 -2.83
CA ALA A 122 6.21 10.86 -3.70
C ALA A 122 6.90 12.21 -3.97
N ALA A 123 6.15 13.23 -4.40
CA ALA A 123 6.71 14.54 -4.68
C ALA A 123 7.26 15.25 -3.42
N PHE A 124 6.69 14.99 -2.23
CA PHE A 124 7.21 15.51 -0.98
C PHE A 124 8.58 14.90 -0.64
N ILE A 125 8.70 13.58 -0.73
CA ILE A 125 9.93 12.83 -0.45
C ILE A 125 11.00 13.14 -1.49
N SER A 126 10.68 13.12 -2.79
CA SER A 126 11.65 13.37 -3.87
C SER A 126 12.31 14.74 -3.76
N ARG A 127 11.57 15.76 -3.31
CA ARG A 127 12.09 17.12 -3.06
C ARG A 127 13.00 17.22 -1.83
N ARG A 128 13.01 16.20 -0.98
CA ARG A 128 13.76 16.13 0.28
C ARG A 128 14.61 14.86 0.39
N ARG A 129 14.91 14.21 -0.74
CA ARG A 129 15.58 12.90 -0.78
C ARG A 129 16.93 12.86 -0.05
N GLU A 130 17.63 14.00 0.02
CA GLU A 130 18.92 14.12 0.73
C GLU A 130 18.76 14.33 2.25
N ARG A 131 17.56 14.69 2.72
CA ARG A 131 17.24 14.93 4.14
C ARG A 131 16.44 13.81 4.77
N VAL A 132 15.63 13.09 3.99
CA VAL A 132 14.83 11.96 4.48
C VAL A 132 15.75 10.75 4.66
N GLN A 133 16.04 10.41 5.92
CA GLN A 133 16.87 9.24 6.27
C GLN A 133 16.06 7.98 6.56
N LEU A 134 14.78 8.14 6.90
CA LEU A 134 13.90 7.03 7.30
C LEU A 134 12.48 7.28 6.77
N PHE A 135 11.88 6.26 6.18
CA PHE A 135 10.48 6.24 5.77
C PHE A 135 9.79 5.03 6.40
N VAL A 136 8.78 5.28 7.24
CA VAL A 136 8.00 4.25 7.93
C VAL A 136 6.54 4.41 7.58
N THR A 137 5.92 3.34 7.08
CA THR A 137 4.48 3.26 6.86
C THR A 137 3.86 2.34 7.91
N LEU A 138 2.71 2.74 8.45
CA LEU A 138 2.02 2.00 9.50
C LEU A 138 0.75 1.37 8.93
N HIS A 139 0.62 0.06 9.12
CA HIS A 139 -0.51 -0.73 8.66
C HIS A 139 -0.96 -1.71 9.75
N SER A 140 -2.17 -2.23 9.58
CA SER A 140 -2.72 -3.32 10.39
C SER A 140 -3.51 -4.28 9.50
N TYR A 141 -3.64 -5.57 9.84
CA TYR A 141 -3.12 -6.26 11.03
C TYR A 141 -1.95 -7.19 10.67
N GLY A 142 -1.50 -8.01 11.62
CA GLY A 142 -0.53 -9.09 11.38
C GLY A 142 0.66 -9.11 12.34
N GLN A 143 0.91 -8.02 13.08
CA GLN A 143 2.07 -7.88 13.97
C GLN A 143 3.37 -8.18 13.21
N LEU A 144 3.56 -7.49 12.09
CA LEU A 144 4.72 -7.64 11.22
C LEU A 144 5.57 -6.37 11.26
N TRP A 145 6.89 -6.54 11.22
CA TRP A 145 7.84 -5.49 10.89
C TRP A 145 8.47 -5.83 9.54
N LEU A 146 8.02 -5.13 8.50
CA LEU A 146 8.43 -5.42 7.13
C LEU A 146 9.55 -4.49 6.68
N ILE A 147 10.57 -5.05 6.05
CA ILE A 147 11.66 -4.31 5.38
C ILE A 147 11.64 -4.60 3.88
N PRO A 148 12.19 -3.69 3.04
CA PRO A 148 12.35 -3.95 1.61
C PRO A 148 13.37 -5.07 1.29
N ASP A 149 13.36 -5.67 0.10
CA ASP A 149 12.32 -5.58 -0.94
C ASP A 149 11.32 -6.75 -0.81
N GLY A 150 10.15 -6.64 -1.44
CA GLY A 150 9.15 -7.70 -1.49
C GLY A 150 9.71 -9.03 -2.00
N ALA A 151 9.08 -10.14 -1.61
CA ALA A 151 9.54 -11.49 -1.91
C ALA A 151 9.58 -11.77 -3.43
N GLY A 152 10.72 -11.55 -4.08
CA GLY A 152 10.90 -11.86 -5.52
C GLY A 152 11.96 -11.04 -6.24
N TYR A 153 12.34 -9.88 -5.70
CA TYR A 153 13.23 -8.92 -6.37
C TYR A 153 14.71 -9.01 -5.96
N GLY A 154 15.07 -10.08 -5.24
CA GLY A 154 16.38 -10.24 -4.64
C GLY A 154 16.54 -9.42 -3.36
N ARG A 155 17.69 -9.60 -2.70
CA ARG A 155 18.00 -8.93 -1.44
C ARG A 155 18.76 -7.64 -1.73
N LEU A 156 18.30 -6.52 -1.17
CA LEU A 156 19.00 -5.24 -1.26
C LEU A 156 20.37 -5.31 -0.56
N PRO A 157 21.39 -4.54 -1.02
CA PRO A 157 22.73 -4.54 -0.42
C PRO A 157 22.73 -4.25 1.09
N ASP A 158 21.81 -3.42 1.56
CA ASP A 158 21.65 -2.97 2.95
C ASP A 158 20.64 -3.80 3.76
N HIS A 159 20.06 -4.87 3.20
CA HIS A 159 19.05 -5.67 3.87
C HIS A 159 19.49 -6.18 5.25
N GLN A 160 20.75 -6.59 5.42
CA GLN A 160 21.24 -7.08 6.71
C GLN A 160 21.23 -5.98 7.77
N GLU A 161 21.57 -4.75 7.39
CA GLU A 161 21.51 -3.59 8.25
C GLU A 161 20.06 -3.28 8.66
N LEU A 162 19.14 -3.25 7.69
CA LEU A 162 17.71 -3.05 7.93
C LEU A 162 17.12 -4.13 8.82
N TYR A 163 17.51 -5.38 8.63
CA TYR A 163 17.08 -6.51 9.46
C TYR A 163 17.57 -6.37 10.91
N ASN A 164 18.82 -5.94 11.11
CA ASN A 164 19.36 -5.70 12.45
C ASN A 164 18.61 -4.56 13.16
N LYS A 165 18.33 -3.46 12.45
CA LYS A 165 17.50 -2.35 12.96
C LYS A 165 16.07 -2.81 13.30
N ALA A 166 15.46 -3.63 12.45
CA ALA A 166 14.15 -4.23 12.70
C ALA A 166 14.12 -5.10 13.97
N LYS A 167 15.17 -5.89 14.24
CA LYS A 167 15.27 -6.69 15.48
C LYS A 167 15.30 -5.82 16.73
N LEU A 168 16.04 -4.71 16.69
CA LEU A 168 16.10 -3.76 17.80
C LEU A 168 14.73 -3.13 18.06
N ALA A 169 14.05 -2.68 17.00
CA ALA A 169 12.72 -2.09 17.10
C ALA A 169 11.67 -3.09 17.63
N ALA A 170 11.60 -4.29 17.05
CA ALA A 170 10.68 -5.35 17.51
C ALA A 170 10.96 -5.77 18.96
N GLY A 171 12.23 -5.85 19.35
CA GLY A 171 12.65 -6.11 20.73
C GLY A 171 12.21 -5.01 21.70
N ALA A 172 12.33 -3.74 21.30
CA ALA A 172 11.87 -2.61 22.10
C ALA A 172 10.34 -2.63 22.29
N MET A 173 9.56 -2.87 21.22
CA MET A 173 8.10 -2.98 21.31
C MET A 173 7.67 -4.14 22.23
N ARG A 174 8.35 -5.29 22.13
CA ARG A 174 8.09 -6.44 23.01
C ARG A 174 8.33 -6.09 24.49
N ARG A 175 9.33 -5.27 24.82
CA ARG A 175 9.57 -4.86 26.22
C ARG A 175 8.45 -4.01 26.80
N VAL A 176 7.67 -3.30 25.98
CA VAL A 176 6.56 -2.44 26.45
C VAL A 176 5.30 -3.25 26.75
N ARG A 177 4.90 -4.17 25.87
CA ARG A 177 3.59 -4.87 25.96
C ARG A 177 3.65 -6.38 25.79
N ASN A 178 4.85 -6.98 25.75
CA ASN A 178 5.09 -8.41 25.46
C ASN A 178 4.50 -8.90 24.11
N THR A 179 4.10 -7.99 23.22
CA THR A 179 3.64 -8.31 21.87
C THR A 179 4.81 -8.76 21.00
N ARG A 180 4.65 -9.88 20.28
CA ARG A 180 5.67 -10.41 19.37
C ARG A 180 5.38 -9.96 17.93
N TYR A 181 6.37 -9.32 17.32
CA TYR A 181 6.34 -8.94 15.91
C TYR A 181 7.26 -9.85 15.10
N HIS A 182 6.77 -10.37 13.97
CA HIS A 182 7.59 -11.12 13.02
C HIS A 182 8.27 -10.16 12.05
N ILE A 183 9.57 -10.36 11.79
CA ILE A 183 10.35 -9.55 10.87
C ILE A 183 10.48 -10.29 9.56
N GLY A 184 10.22 -9.61 8.45
CA GLY A 184 10.32 -10.20 7.12
C GLY A 184 10.24 -9.16 6.02
N THR A 185 10.03 -9.65 4.81
CA THR A 185 9.73 -8.82 3.64
C THR A 185 8.26 -8.94 3.27
N SER A 186 7.75 -8.02 2.45
CA SER A 186 6.37 -8.11 1.98
C SER A 186 6.15 -9.42 1.21
N PRO A 187 5.16 -10.26 1.60
CA PRO A 187 4.84 -11.47 0.86
C PRO A 187 4.26 -11.12 -0.52
N ARG A 188 4.36 -12.05 -1.47
CA ARG A 188 3.71 -11.93 -2.78
C ARG A 188 2.19 -11.96 -2.65
#